data_AF-A0A959I1L6-F1
#
_entry.id   AF-A0A959I1L6-F1
#
_cell.length_a   1.000
_cell.length_b   1.000
_cell.length_c   1.000
_cell.angle_alpha   90.00
_cell.angle_beta   90.00
_cell.angle_gamma   90.00
#
_symmetry.space_group_name_H-M   'P 1'
#
loop_
_entity.id
_entity.type
_entity.pdbx_description
1 polymer ?
#
loop_
_entity_poly.entity_id
_entity_poly.type
_entity_poly.pdbx_seq_one_letter_code
_entity_poly.pdbx_strand_id
1 'polypeptide(L)' 'MIPWNGRNKKWAIVLLAFLLLQFILFATGEPHGVTYKIGVALTIAQAILLPFVFVPEKEGGSV' A
#
# COMPACT_ATOMS: atom_id res chain seq x y z
N MET A 1 16.75 -11.10 -9.91
CA MET A 1 16.37 -10.41 -8.66
C MET A 1 15.86 -9.04 -9.05
N ILE A 2 14.68 -8.62 -8.59
CA ILE A 2 14.17 -7.27 -8.88
C ILE A 2 15.08 -6.28 -8.14
N PRO A 3 15.73 -5.31 -8.81
CA PRO A 3 16.55 -4.31 -8.13
C PRO A 3 15.64 -3.40 -7.30
N TRP A 4 15.50 -3.71 -6.01
CA TRP A 4 14.71 -2.92 -5.06
C TRP A 4 15.47 -1.65 -4.70
N ASN A 5 15.13 -0.53 -5.35
CA ASN A 5 15.69 0.78 -5.02
C ASN A 5 15.03 1.39 -3.77
N GLY A 6 15.64 2.43 -3.20
CA GLY A 6 15.13 3.15 -2.03
C GLY A 6 13.73 3.73 -2.21
N ARG A 7 13.33 4.04 -3.45
CA ARG A 7 11.96 4.47 -3.78
C ARG A 7 10.93 3.36 -3.57
N ASN A 8 11.22 2.15 -4.04
CA ASN A 8 10.34 0.99 -3.87
C ASN A 8 10.23 0.60 -2.39
N LYS A 9 11.32 0.72 -1.63
CA LYS A 9 11.32 0.51 -0.17
C LYS A 9 10.39 1.49 0.56
N LYS A 10 10.39 2.78 0.20
CA LYS A 10 9.48 3.78 0.78
C LYS A 10 8.02 3.45 0.49
N TRP A 11 7.69 3.13 -0.77
CA TRP A 11 6.32 2.77 -1.15
C TRP A 11 5.86 1.45 -0.50
N ALA A 12 6.75 0.48 -0.32
CA ALA A 12 6.43 -0.74 0.41
C ALA A 12 6.12 -0.48 1.90
N ILE A 13 6.85 0.44 2.55
CA ILE A 13 6.54 0.86 3.92
C ILE A 13 5.16 1.54 3.97
N VAL A 14 4.81 2.37 2.99
CA VAL A 14 3.48 2.99 2.89
C VAL A 14 2.38 1.94 2.72
N LEU A 15 2.60 0.94 1.85
CA LEU A 15 1.67 -0.19 1.71
C LEU A 15 1.51 -0.96 3.03
N LEU A 16 2.60 -1.19 3.75
CA LEU A 16 2.58 -1.90 5.04
C LEU A 16 1.81 -1.10 6.10
N ALA A 17 1.98 0.22 6.13
CA ALA A 17 1.28 1.11 7.05
C ALA A 17 -0.24 1.12 6.79
N PHE A 18 -0.66 1.12 5.53
CA PHE A 18 -2.08 0.99 5.17
C PHE A 18 -2.68 -0.34 5.64
N LEU A 19 -1.94 -1.44 5.49
CA LEU A 19 -2.36 -2.77 5.94
C LEU A 19 -2.53 -2.81 7.46
N LEU A 20 -1.60 -2.21 8.20
CA LEU A 20 -1.68 -2.10 9.66
C LEU A 20 -2.88 -1.25 10.10
N LEU A 21 -3.12 -0.14 9.40
CA LEU A 21 -4.26 0.75 9.66
C LEU A 21 -5.59 0.01 9.43
N GLN A 22 -5.70 -0.77 8.36
CA GLN A 22 -6.86 -1.63 8.11
C GLN A 22 -7.05 -2.65 9.22
N PHE A 23 -5.98 -3.29 9.69
CA PHE A 23 -6.06 -4.26 10.78
C PHE A 23 -6.62 -3.62 12.07
N ILE A 24 -6.16 -2.41 12.41
CA ILE A 24 -6.65 -1.66 13.57
C ILE A 24 -8.13 -1.28 13.39
N LEU A 25 -8.51 -0.78 12.21
CA LEU A 25 -9.90 -0.44 11.88
C LEU A 25 -10.82 -1.67 11.95
N PHE A 26 -10.39 -2.81 11.43
CA PHE A 26 -11.15 -4.05 11.53
C PHE A 26 -11.26 -4.55 12.98
N ALA A 27 -10.21 -4.38 13.79
CA ALA A 27 -10.21 -4.78 15.20
C ALA A 27 -11.11 -3.91 16.08
N THR A 28 -11.28 -2.61 15.75
CA THR A 28 -12.17 -1.71 16.49
C THR A 28 -13.65 -1.82 16.11
N GLY A 29 -13.95 -2.52 15.00
CA GLY A 29 -15.15 -3.34 14.89
C GLY A 29 -16.50 -2.66 15.15
N GLU A 30 -16.85 -1.60 14.41
CA GLU A 30 -18.26 -1.30 14.19
C GLU A 30 -18.82 -2.29 13.15
N PRO A 31 -19.74 -3.21 13.52
CA PRO A 31 -20.06 -4.38 12.71
C PRO A 31 -20.53 -4.07 11.29
N HIS A 32 -21.16 -2.92 11.05
CA HIS A 32 -21.69 -2.53 9.74
C HIS A 32 -21.69 -1.01 9.51
N GLY A 33 -20.69 -0.31 10.07
CA GLY A 33 -20.61 1.16 10.10
C GLY A 33 -19.61 1.79 9.12
N VAL A 34 -19.20 3.02 9.44
CA VAL A 34 -18.29 3.87 8.66
C VAL A 34 -16.92 3.18 8.44
N THR A 35 -16.48 2.36 9.41
CA THR A 35 -15.24 1.58 9.38
C THR A 35 -15.13 0.67 8.15
N TYR A 36 -16.22 0.04 7.72
CA TYR A 36 -16.20 -0.82 6.54
C TYR A 36 -15.98 0.00 5.26
N LYS A 37 -16.64 1.17 5.14
CA LYS A 37 -16.49 2.07 3.99
C LYS A 37 -15.08 2.65 3.90
N ILE A 38 -14.50 3.01 5.04
CA ILE A 38 -13.10 3.46 5.13
C ILE A 38 -12.16 2.32 4.76
N GLY A 39 -12.38 1.11 5.28
CA GLY A 39 -11.60 -0.07 4.95
C GLY A 39 -11.54 -0.34 3.44
N VAL A 40 -12.70 -0.32 2.77
CA VAL A 40 -12.81 -0.48 1.31
C VAL A 40 -12.06 0.62 0.56
N ALA A 41 -12.21 1.89 0.96
CA ALA A 41 -11.50 3.00 0.34
C ALA A 41 -9.97 2.87 0.49
N LEU A 42 -9.49 2.45 1.67
CA LEU A 42 -8.08 2.18 1.92
C LEU A 42 -7.57 1.01 1.06
N THR A 43 -8.36 -0.05 0.87
CA THR A 43 -7.99 -1.19 0.01
C THR A 43 -7.86 -0.76 -1.45
N ILE A 44 -8.77 0.07 -1.95
CA ILE A 44 -8.72 0.59 -3.32
C ILE A 44 -7.47 1.43 -3.52
N ALA A 45 -7.16 2.32 -2.57
CA ALA A 45 -5.93 3.12 -2.62
C ALA A 45 -4.68 2.23 -2.62
N GLN A 46 -4.63 1.20 -1.78
CA GLN A 46 -3.53 0.22 -1.79
C GLN A 46 -3.41 -0.52 -3.12
N ALA A 47 -4.52 -0.95 -3.72
CA ALA A 47 -4.51 -1.66 -5.00
C ALA A 47 -3.95 -0.79 -6.13
N ILE A 48 -4.25 0.52 -6.13
CA ILE A 48 -3.68 1.49 -7.08
C ILE A 48 -2.19 1.72 -6.80
N LEU A 49 -1.76 1.72 -5.53
CA LEU A 49 -0.37 1.91 -5.13
C LEU A 49 0.52 0.67 -5.34
N LEU A 50 -0.07 -0.53 -5.35
CA LEU A 50 0.62 -1.80 -5.53
C LEU A 50 1.54 -1.85 -6.76
N PRO A 51 1.11 -1.46 -7.98
CA PRO A 51 1.99 -1.44 -9.14
C PRO A 51 3.19 -0.50 -8.94
N PHE A 52 3.05 0.62 -8.22
CA PHE A 52 4.18 1.53 -8.01
C PHE A 52 5.29 0.95 -7.12
N VAL A 53 4.98 -0.06 -6.29
CA VAL A 53 5.98 -0.81 -5.51
C VAL A 53 6.67 -1.88 -6.34
N PHE A 54 5.91 -2.59 -7.18
CA PHE A 54 6.40 -3.72 -7.95
C PHE A 54 6.89 -3.35 -9.35
N VAL A 55 6.73 -2.11 -9.80
CA VAL A 55 7.36 -1.62 -11.03
C VAL A 55 8.87 -1.52 -10.79
N PRO A 56 9.68 -2.35 -11.48
CA PRO A 56 11.11 -2.18 -11.45
C PRO A 56 11.45 -0.83 -12.11
N GLU A 57 12.29 -0.02 -11.48
CA GLU A 57 12.96 1.03 -12.24
C GLU A 57 13.76 0.36 -13.35
N LYS A 58 13.57 0.84 -14.58
CA LYS A 58 14.37 0.39 -15.72
C LYS A 58 15.83 0.68 -15.36
N GLU A 59 16.65 -0.36 -15.21
CA GLU A 59 18.10 -0.20 -15.20
C GLU A 59 18.51 0.47 -16.51
N GLY A 60 18.82 1.77 -16.48
CA GLY A 60 19.30 2.51 -17.66
C GLY A 60 18.66 3.87 -17.88
N GLY A 61 18.80 4.78 -16.91
CA GLY A 61 18.36 6.16 -17.05
C GLY A 61 19.34 7.15 -16.43
N SER A 62 20.64 6.99 -16.72
CA SER A 62 21.59 8.12 -16.67
C SER A 62 21.41 8.90 -17.96
N VAL A 63 20.69 10.01 -17.88
CA VAL A 63 20.85 11.16 -18.79
C VAL A 63 20.98 12.39 -17.93
#